data_AF-A0A3D2US24-F1
#
_entry.id   AF-A0A3D2US24-F1
#
_cell.length_a   1.000
_cell.length_b   1.000
_cell.length_c   1.000
_cell.angle_alpha   90.00
_cell.angle_beta   90.00
_cell.angle_gamma   90.00
#
_symmetry.space_group_name_H-M   'P 1'
#
loop_
_entity.id
_entity.type
_entity.pdbx_description
1 polymer ?
#
loop_
_entity_poly.entity_id
_entity_poly.type
_entity_poly.pdbx_seq_one_letter_code
_entity_poly.pdbx_strand_id
1 'polypeptide(L)'
;FEDYTVLLVQKAKPTPEKWVEKNAASLAKFIRSQKEKLDAAEIGEILVSRTQYSDVDMTVVDWEGAVIIAPNADYASDIALLKIGNYQLLRYRMLDESIENMLDKINEVFFKGKSRFHPTSDVVRQLAEHKLEVMIDFERAEQNLLLIGDWYSAKLYEAIQSELYLRDWKENLRSKMENLESIVGTIRDNFSFSLERFWGRFEMAIYMIMLFGYLYLFFADMGWIGP
;
A
#
# COMPACT_ATOMS: atom_id res chain seq x y z
N PHE A 1 -8.70 -4.96 -15.17
CA PHE A 1 -9.11 -3.59 -15.50
C PHE A 1 -10.47 -3.41 -14.88
N GLU A 2 -10.54 -2.63 -13.81
CA GLU A 2 -11.81 -2.21 -13.22
C GLU A 2 -12.16 -0.87 -13.88
N ASP A 3 -13.38 -0.75 -14.41
CA ASP A 3 -13.84 0.44 -15.11
C ASP A 3 -14.77 1.24 -14.17
N TYR A 4 -14.38 2.48 -13.85
CA TYR A 4 -15.21 3.39 -13.06
C TYR A 4 -16.07 4.27 -13.98
N THR A 5 -17.38 4.05 -13.98
CA THR A 5 -18.28 4.72 -14.93
C THR A 5 -18.99 5.92 -14.28
N VAL A 6 -19.03 7.05 -15.00
CA VAL A 6 -19.68 8.28 -14.53
C VAL A 6 -20.81 8.68 -15.46
N LEU A 7 -22.02 8.83 -14.92
CA LEU A 7 -23.18 9.38 -15.65
C LEU A 7 -23.25 10.89 -15.45
N LEU A 8 -23.26 11.63 -16.56
CA LEU A 8 -23.37 13.10 -16.55
C LEU A 8 -24.80 13.53 -16.90
N VAL A 9 -25.42 14.31 -16.01
CA VAL A 9 -26.81 14.77 -16.15
C VAL A 9 -26.85 16.29 -16.13
N GLN A 10 -27.32 16.90 -17.23
CA GLN A 10 -27.37 18.38 -17.36
C GLN A 10 -28.61 19.01 -16.73
N LYS A 11 -29.73 18.27 -16.72
CA LYS A 11 -31.03 18.77 -16.25
C LYS A 11 -31.78 17.68 -15.51
N ALA A 12 -31.76 17.77 -14.18
CA ALA A 12 -32.67 17.02 -13.32
C ALA A 12 -33.87 17.91 -12.95
N LYS A 13 -35.09 17.46 -13.26
CA LYS A 13 -36.34 18.17 -12.91
C LYS A 13 -37.24 17.28 -12.05
N PRO A 14 -37.94 17.81 -11.03
CA PRO A 14 -37.99 19.21 -10.61
C PRO A 14 -36.79 19.66 -9.76
N THR A 15 -36.23 18.78 -8.91
CA THR A 15 -34.98 18.98 -8.18
C THR A 15 -34.06 17.76 -8.40
N PRO A 16 -32.73 17.90 -8.27
CA PRO A 16 -31.80 16.77 -8.37
C PRO A 16 -32.19 15.60 -7.47
N GLU A 17 -32.51 15.87 -6.20
CA GLU A 17 -32.90 14.87 -5.21
C GLU A 17 -34.12 14.04 -5.65
N LYS A 18 -35.23 14.71 -6.01
CA LYS A 18 -36.45 14.03 -6.47
C LYS A 18 -36.24 13.25 -7.76
N TRP A 19 -35.33 13.71 -8.61
CA TRP A 19 -34.97 12.97 -9.83
C TRP A 19 -34.20 11.71 -9.50
N VAL A 20 -33.23 11.76 -8.57
CA VAL A 20 -32.49 10.58 -8.12
C VAL A 20 -33.44 9.57 -7.47
N GLU A 21 -34.35 10.02 -6.59
CA GLU A 21 -35.34 9.14 -5.95
C GLU A 21 -36.25 8.46 -6.98
N LYS A 22 -36.77 9.23 -7.95
CA LYS A 22 -37.63 8.68 -9.01
C LYS A 22 -36.92 7.64 -9.87
N ASN A 23 -35.61 7.79 -10.09
CA ASN A 23 -34.81 6.91 -10.94
C ASN A 23 -33.93 5.94 -10.14
N ALA A 24 -34.13 5.82 -8.83
CA ALA A 24 -33.24 5.14 -7.90
C ALA A 24 -32.85 3.73 -8.36
N ALA A 25 -33.84 2.90 -8.74
CA ALA A 25 -33.59 1.53 -9.19
C ALA A 25 -32.78 1.46 -10.50
N SER A 26 -32.96 2.41 -11.42
CA SER A 26 -32.21 2.44 -12.68
C SER A 26 -30.79 2.97 -12.46
N LEU A 27 -30.63 3.97 -11.60
CA LEU A 27 -29.33 4.54 -11.26
C LEU A 27 -28.48 3.52 -10.50
N ALA A 28 -29.04 2.83 -9.51
CA ALA A 28 -28.33 1.80 -8.75
C ALA A 28 -27.81 0.67 -9.66
N LYS A 29 -28.62 0.23 -10.64
CA LYS A 29 -28.18 -0.75 -11.65
C LYS A 29 -27.08 -0.23 -12.55
N PHE A 30 -27.16 1.03 -12.94
CA PHE A 30 -26.13 1.67 -13.76
C PHE A 30 -24.80 1.74 -13.00
N ILE A 31 -24.83 2.27 -11.77
CA ILE A 31 -23.65 2.50 -10.95
C ILE A 31 -22.91 1.19 -10.70
N ARG A 32 -23.62 0.13 -10.28
CA ARG A 32 -23.00 -1.18 -10.03
C ARG A 32 -22.88 -2.09 -11.25
N SER A 33 -23.24 -1.60 -12.44
CA SER A 33 -23.28 -2.40 -13.67
C SER A 33 -24.02 -3.77 -13.54
N GLN A 34 -24.96 -3.88 -12.61
CA GLN A 34 -25.66 -5.13 -12.32
C GLN A 34 -26.92 -5.30 -13.17
N LYS A 35 -27.12 -6.51 -13.70
CA LYS A 35 -28.30 -6.86 -14.52
C LYS A 35 -29.50 -7.31 -13.67
N GLU A 36 -29.25 -7.79 -12.45
CA GLU A 36 -30.27 -8.38 -11.59
C GLU A 36 -31.14 -7.33 -10.90
N LYS A 37 -32.20 -7.77 -10.22
CA LYS A 37 -33.05 -6.88 -9.42
C LYS A 37 -32.38 -6.68 -8.06
N LEU A 38 -31.89 -5.46 -7.83
CA LEU A 38 -31.48 -5.00 -6.52
C LEU A 38 -32.69 -4.87 -5.61
N ASP A 39 -32.52 -5.21 -4.34
CA ASP A 39 -33.56 -4.99 -3.33
C ASP A 39 -33.65 -3.49 -2.94
N ALA A 40 -34.70 -3.12 -2.20
CA ALA A 40 -34.91 -1.73 -1.82
C ALA A 40 -33.87 -1.21 -0.78
N ALA A 41 -33.29 -2.09 0.03
CA ALA A 41 -32.29 -1.74 1.02
C ALA A 41 -30.93 -1.48 0.35
N GLU A 42 -30.55 -2.32 -0.60
CA GLU A 42 -29.33 -2.21 -1.41
C GLU A 42 -29.37 -1.00 -2.34
N ILE A 43 -30.51 -0.71 -2.95
CA ILE A 43 -30.72 0.56 -3.68
C ILE A 43 -30.55 1.76 -2.74
N GLY A 44 -31.05 1.64 -1.51
CA GLY A 44 -30.87 2.63 -0.47
C GLY A 44 -29.39 2.87 -0.20
N GLU A 45 -28.63 1.81 0.09
CA GLU A 45 -27.20 1.84 0.39
C GLU A 45 -26.37 2.47 -0.73
N ILE A 46 -26.55 2.04 -1.99
CA ILE A 46 -25.85 2.59 -3.17
C ILE A 46 -26.07 4.09 -3.31
N LEU A 47 -27.25 4.56 -2.93
CA LEU A 47 -27.64 5.94 -3.08
C LEU A 47 -27.51 6.74 -1.78
N VAL A 48 -26.91 6.19 -0.71
CA VAL A 48 -26.72 6.91 0.56
C VAL A 48 -25.62 7.98 0.43
N SER A 49 -24.55 7.69 -0.30
CA SER A 49 -23.41 8.60 -0.47
C SER A 49 -23.65 9.65 -1.53
N ARG A 50 -24.47 10.62 -1.13
CA ARG A 50 -24.86 11.79 -1.92
C ARG A 50 -24.17 13.03 -1.38
N THR A 51 -23.46 13.74 -2.24
CA THR A 51 -22.96 15.08 -1.94
C THR A 51 -23.73 16.09 -2.76
N GLN A 52 -24.48 16.95 -2.07
CA GLN A 52 -25.18 18.08 -2.67
C GLN A 52 -24.42 19.37 -2.39
N TYR A 53 -24.18 20.20 -3.42
CA TYR A 53 -23.50 21.50 -3.32
C TYR A 53 -24.49 22.66 -3.20
N SER A 54 -25.59 22.58 -3.94
CA SER A 54 -26.62 23.59 -4.16
C SER A 54 -27.98 22.92 -4.39
N ASP A 55 -29.04 23.72 -4.53
CA ASP A 55 -30.38 23.23 -4.83
C ASP A 55 -30.51 22.66 -6.26
N VAL A 56 -29.47 22.82 -7.09
CA VAL A 56 -29.47 22.53 -8.53
C VAL A 56 -28.41 21.53 -8.99
N ASP A 57 -27.47 21.16 -8.13
CA ASP A 57 -26.39 20.21 -8.41
C ASP A 57 -26.30 19.13 -7.33
N MET A 58 -25.82 17.96 -7.71
CA MET A 58 -25.77 16.80 -6.85
C MET A 58 -24.86 15.74 -7.46
N THR A 59 -23.94 15.22 -6.67
CA THR A 59 -23.07 14.14 -7.07
C THR A 59 -23.31 12.94 -6.15
N VAL A 60 -23.66 11.81 -6.76
CA VAL A 60 -23.80 10.51 -6.10
C VAL A 60 -22.55 9.72 -6.39
N VAL A 61 -21.90 9.22 -5.35
CA VAL A 61 -20.66 8.45 -5.43
C VAL A 61 -20.91 7.08 -4.83
N ASP A 62 -20.43 6.05 -5.50
CA ASP A 62 -20.35 4.66 -5.03
C ASP A 62 -18.98 4.10 -5.45
N TRP A 63 -18.64 2.93 -4.91
CA TRP A 63 -17.41 2.20 -5.24
C TRP A 63 -17.26 1.86 -6.73
N GLU A 64 -18.35 1.55 -7.45
CA GLU A 64 -18.28 1.09 -8.85
C GLU A 64 -18.58 2.20 -9.88
N GLY A 65 -19.15 3.32 -9.45
CA GLY A 65 -19.49 4.41 -10.35
C GLY A 65 -20.05 5.64 -9.65
N ALA A 66 -20.33 6.67 -10.45
CA ALA A 66 -20.88 7.93 -9.96
C ALA A 66 -21.92 8.52 -10.90
N VAL A 67 -22.77 9.39 -10.36
CA VAL A 67 -23.73 10.21 -11.11
C VAL A 67 -23.50 11.65 -10.74
N ILE A 68 -23.18 12.49 -11.72
CA ILE A 68 -22.97 13.93 -11.55
C ILE A 68 -24.13 14.67 -12.20
N ILE A 69 -24.87 15.40 -11.38
CA ILE A 69 -25.92 16.32 -11.81
C ILE A 69 -25.37 17.73 -11.62
N ALA A 70 -25.12 18.44 -12.72
CA ALA A 70 -24.65 19.82 -12.66
C ALA A 70 -25.33 20.66 -13.74
N PRO A 71 -25.82 21.86 -13.41
CA PRO A 71 -26.35 22.79 -14.39
C PRO A 71 -25.22 23.29 -15.31
N ASN A 72 -25.57 23.71 -16.53
CA ASN A 72 -24.63 24.27 -17.52
C ASN A 72 -23.46 23.35 -17.93
N ALA A 73 -23.54 22.05 -17.60
CA ALA A 73 -22.51 21.06 -17.91
C ALA A 73 -21.14 21.32 -17.25
N ASP A 74 -21.12 21.94 -16.07
CA ASP A 74 -19.90 22.13 -15.28
C ASP A 74 -19.57 20.87 -14.47
N TYR A 75 -18.89 19.91 -15.11
CA TYR A 75 -18.53 18.61 -14.51
C TYR A 75 -17.04 18.46 -14.20
N ALA A 76 -16.22 19.41 -14.64
CA ALA A 76 -14.78 19.22 -14.75
C ALA A 76 -14.12 18.98 -13.37
N SER A 77 -14.53 19.76 -12.37
CA SER A 77 -14.02 19.66 -11.00
C SER A 77 -14.38 18.32 -10.36
N ASP A 78 -15.65 17.91 -10.45
CA ASP A 78 -16.16 16.67 -9.87
C ASP A 78 -15.49 15.44 -10.51
N ILE A 79 -15.35 15.45 -11.84
CA ILE A 79 -14.63 14.40 -12.57
C ILE A 79 -13.16 14.36 -12.14
N ALA A 80 -12.51 15.51 -11.93
CA ALA A 80 -11.13 15.56 -11.48
C ALA A 80 -10.97 14.94 -10.09
N LEU A 81 -11.87 15.23 -9.16
CA LEU A 81 -11.86 14.65 -7.81
C LEU A 81 -12.10 13.13 -7.84
N LEU A 82 -13.06 12.65 -8.64
CA LEU A 82 -13.29 11.21 -8.83
C LEU A 82 -12.07 10.50 -9.41
N LYS A 83 -11.40 11.13 -10.38
CA LYS A 83 -10.14 10.61 -10.95
C LYS A 83 -9.04 10.53 -9.90
N ILE A 84 -8.90 11.56 -9.06
CA ILE A 84 -7.90 11.57 -7.98
C ILE A 84 -8.16 10.41 -7.01
N GLY A 85 -9.40 10.23 -6.56
CA GLY A 85 -9.75 9.14 -5.64
C GLY A 85 -9.48 7.75 -6.23
N ASN A 86 -9.93 7.51 -7.48
CA ASN A 86 -9.66 6.25 -8.17
C ASN A 86 -8.16 6.00 -8.40
N TYR A 87 -7.41 7.05 -8.74
CA TYR A 87 -5.96 6.95 -8.90
C TYR A 87 -5.28 6.58 -7.58
N GLN A 88 -5.70 7.17 -6.46
CA GLN A 88 -5.18 6.81 -5.14
C GLN A 88 -5.49 5.35 -4.79
N LEU A 89 -6.72 4.88 -5.01
CA LEU A 89 -7.08 3.49 -4.79
C LEU A 89 -6.18 2.54 -5.60
N LEU A 90 -5.99 2.83 -6.89
CA LEU A 90 -5.12 2.03 -7.75
C LEU A 90 -3.68 2.00 -7.22
N ARG A 91 -3.16 3.14 -6.78
CA ARG A 91 -1.81 3.21 -6.21
C ARG A 91 -1.67 2.41 -4.93
N TYR A 92 -2.64 2.46 -4.03
CA TYR A 92 -2.61 1.65 -2.81
C TYR A 92 -2.63 0.16 -3.13
N ARG A 93 -3.42 -0.29 -4.10
CA ARG A 93 -3.43 -1.69 -4.55
C ARG A 93 -2.11 -2.13 -5.16
N MET A 94 -1.49 -1.29 -5.99
CA MET A 94 -0.17 -1.59 -6.56
C MET A 94 0.92 -1.67 -5.47
N LEU A 95 0.85 -0.79 -4.47
CA LEU A 95 1.77 -0.84 -3.32
C LEU A 95 1.56 -2.11 -2.49
N ASP A 96 0.30 -2.48 -2.24
CA ASP A 96 -0.05 -3.72 -1.55
C ASP A 96 0.53 -4.94 -2.27
N GLU A 97 0.33 -5.04 -3.59
CA GLU A 97 0.90 -6.10 -4.42
C GLU A 97 2.44 -6.12 -4.37
N SER A 98 3.09 -4.95 -4.35
CA SER A 98 4.55 -4.84 -4.21
C SER A 98 5.05 -5.39 -2.87
N ILE A 99 4.35 -5.09 -1.77
CA ILE A 99 4.67 -5.60 -0.43
C ILE A 99 4.49 -7.11 -0.38
N GLU A 100 3.37 -7.65 -0.89
CA GLU A 100 3.12 -9.09 -0.92
C GLU A 100 4.19 -9.83 -1.72
N ASN A 101 4.56 -9.32 -2.89
CA ASN A 101 5.66 -9.86 -3.69
C ASN A 101 7.00 -9.87 -2.94
N MET A 102 7.24 -8.86 -2.09
CA MET A 102 8.44 -8.80 -1.25
C MET A 102 8.41 -9.85 -0.14
N LEU A 103 7.26 -10.01 0.53
CA LEU A 103 7.05 -11.04 1.56
C LEU A 103 7.23 -12.45 0.98
N ASP A 104 6.72 -12.71 -0.23
CA ASP A 104 6.92 -13.98 -0.93
C ASP A 104 8.40 -14.24 -1.22
N LYS A 105 9.15 -13.25 -1.71
CA LYS A 105 10.60 -13.37 -1.91
C LYS A 105 11.34 -13.67 -0.61
N ILE A 106 10.97 -13.01 0.49
CA ILE A 106 11.52 -13.29 1.82
C ILE A 106 11.24 -14.76 2.20
N ASN A 107 10.01 -15.21 2.04
CA ASN A 107 9.59 -16.57 2.36
C ASN A 107 10.38 -17.61 1.55
N GLU A 108 10.57 -17.37 0.26
CA GLU A 108 11.34 -18.24 -0.63
C GLU A 108 12.83 -18.30 -0.29
N VAL A 109 13.45 -17.16 0.03
CA VAL A 109 14.89 -17.08 0.32
C VAL A 109 15.22 -17.64 1.71
N PHE A 110 14.43 -17.33 2.73
CA PHE A 110 14.80 -17.58 4.13
C PHE A 110 14.11 -18.79 4.76
N PHE A 111 12.92 -19.19 4.29
CA PHE A 111 12.10 -20.22 4.97
C PHE A 111 11.87 -21.49 4.13
N LYS A 112 11.72 -21.36 2.80
CA LYS A 112 11.67 -22.54 1.92
C LYS A 112 13.08 -23.03 1.62
N GLY A 113 13.51 -24.09 2.30
CA GLY A 113 14.82 -24.75 2.17
C GLY A 113 15.17 -25.38 0.80
N LYS A 114 14.69 -24.80 -0.32
CA LYS A 114 15.04 -25.19 -1.69
C LYS A 114 16.15 -24.33 -2.31
N SER A 115 16.49 -23.18 -1.72
CA SER A 115 17.65 -22.42 -2.19
C SER A 115 18.94 -23.10 -1.74
N ARG A 116 19.70 -23.62 -2.71
CA ARG A 116 21.06 -24.12 -2.51
C ARG A 116 22.06 -23.01 -2.12
N PHE A 117 21.60 -21.76 -2.12
CA PHE A 117 22.37 -20.58 -1.73
C PHE A 117 21.97 -20.15 -0.33
N HIS A 118 22.93 -20.14 0.59
CA HIS A 118 22.76 -19.42 1.84
C HIS A 118 22.44 -17.95 1.52
N PRO A 119 21.48 -17.33 2.22
CA PRO A 119 21.17 -15.93 1.94
C PRO A 119 22.44 -15.11 2.12
N THR A 120 22.77 -14.27 1.14
CA THR A 120 23.98 -13.45 1.18
C THR A 120 23.65 -12.06 1.71
N SER A 121 24.67 -11.34 2.18
CA SER A 121 24.53 -9.91 2.54
C SER A 121 23.97 -9.07 1.39
N ASP A 122 24.23 -9.49 0.14
CA ASP A 122 23.71 -8.81 -1.06
C ASP A 122 22.19 -8.97 -1.21
N VAL A 123 21.63 -10.14 -0.92
CA VAL A 123 20.16 -10.34 -0.95
C VAL A 123 19.47 -9.50 0.12
N VAL A 124 20.05 -9.42 1.32
CA VAL A 124 19.55 -8.57 2.41
C VAL A 124 19.61 -7.09 2.01
N ARG A 125 20.69 -6.66 1.33
CA ARG A 125 20.83 -5.29 0.81
C ARG A 125 19.76 -4.97 -0.24
N GLN A 126 19.59 -5.83 -1.23
CA GLN A 126 18.57 -5.65 -2.28
C GLN A 126 17.16 -5.55 -1.69
N LEU A 127 16.87 -6.35 -0.65
CA LEU A 127 15.60 -6.28 0.06
C LEU A 127 15.39 -4.94 0.76
N ALA A 128 16.42 -4.40 1.39
CA ALA A 128 16.38 -3.10 2.03
C ALA A 128 16.22 -1.95 1.01
N GLU A 129 16.89 -2.04 -0.14
CA GLU A 129 16.77 -1.06 -1.24
C GLU A 129 15.35 -1.05 -1.81
N HIS A 130 14.78 -2.21 -2.11
CA HIS A 130 13.43 -2.31 -2.63
C HIS A 130 12.37 -1.87 -1.60
N LYS A 131 12.61 -2.12 -0.29
CA LYS A 131 11.79 -1.54 0.78
C LYS A 131 11.77 -0.02 0.73
N LEU A 132 12.94 0.61 0.60
CA LEU A 132 13.05 2.08 0.53
C LEU A 132 12.32 2.65 -0.68
N GLU A 133 12.37 1.97 -1.82
CA GLU A 133 11.61 2.35 -3.02
C GLU A 133 10.10 2.35 -2.75
N VAL A 134 9.56 1.28 -2.16
CA VAL A 134 8.13 1.19 -1.79
C VAL A 134 7.75 2.26 -0.78
N MET A 135 8.61 2.56 0.21
CA MET A 135 8.37 3.65 1.18
C MET A 135 8.28 5.02 0.50
N ILE A 136 9.19 5.33 -0.43
CA ILE A 136 9.16 6.59 -1.18
C ILE A 136 7.88 6.70 -2.01
N ASP A 137 7.45 5.61 -2.64
CA ASP A 137 6.22 5.61 -3.42
C ASP A 137 4.97 5.75 -2.54
N PHE A 138 4.95 5.16 -1.35
CA PHE A 138 3.90 5.39 -0.36
C PHE A 138 3.81 6.87 0.05
N GLU A 139 4.92 7.50 0.42
CA GLU A 139 4.97 8.93 0.78
C GLU A 139 4.47 9.83 -0.35
N ARG A 140 4.85 9.52 -1.60
CA ARG A 140 4.33 10.23 -2.78
C ARG A 140 2.83 10.03 -2.99
N ALA A 141 2.26 8.92 -2.53
CA ALA A 141 0.80 8.69 -2.56
C ALA A 141 0.05 9.58 -1.59
N GLU A 142 0.68 9.93 -0.48
CA GLU A 142 0.10 10.82 0.53
C GLU A 142 0.13 12.29 0.11
N GLN A 143 1.11 12.74 -0.68
CA GLN A 143 1.28 14.18 -0.99
C GLN A 143 0.30 14.79 -2.02
N ASN A 144 -0.47 14.01 -2.78
CA ASN A 144 -1.32 14.53 -3.88
C ASN A 144 -2.58 15.32 -3.44
N LEU A 145 -2.69 15.71 -2.16
CA LEU A 145 -3.92 16.20 -1.52
C LEU A 145 -4.14 17.73 -1.55
N LEU A 146 -3.28 18.51 -2.22
CA LEU A 146 -3.30 19.98 -2.16
C LEU A 146 -4.30 20.69 -3.08
N LEU A 147 -5.26 19.98 -3.69
CA LEU A 147 -6.17 20.50 -4.72
C LEU A 147 -7.63 20.66 -4.26
N ILE A 148 -7.86 21.04 -3.00
CA ILE A 148 -9.20 21.38 -2.51
C ILE A 148 -9.34 22.91 -2.50
N GLY A 149 -9.94 23.46 -3.56
CA GLY A 149 -10.09 24.89 -3.77
C GLY A 149 -11.28 25.53 -3.05
N ASP A 150 -12.28 24.74 -2.66
CA ASP A 150 -13.52 25.20 -2.05
C ASP A 150 -14.14 24.14 -1.11
N TRP A 151 -15.15 24.55 -0.33
CA TRP A 151 -15.82 23.70 0.66
C TRP A 151 -16.55 22.49 0.05
N TYR A 152 -17.12 22.63 -1.14
CA TYR A 152 -17.81 21.52 -1.80
C TYR A 152 -16.85 20.49 -2.33
N SER A 153 -15.77 20.93 -2.98
CA SER A 153 -14.68 20.06 -3.40
C SER A 153 -14.16 19.24 -2.22
N ALA A 154 -14.07 19.84 -1.02
CA ALA A 154 -13.70 19.14 0.21
C ALA A 154 -14.72 18.04 0.60
N LYS A 155 -16.01 18.40 0.58
CA LYS A 155 -17.10 17.49 0.96
C LYS A 155 -17.26 16.33 -0.02
N LEU A 156 -17.20 16.61 -1.33
CA LEU A 156 -17.24 15.59 -2.37
C LEU A 156 -16.04 14.66 -2.25
N TYR A 157 -14.85 15.22 -2.02
CA TYR A 157 -13.66 14.39 -1.85
C TYR A 157 -13.69 13.54 -0.56
N GLU A 158 -14.30 14.04 0.52
CA GLU A 158 -14.55 13.22 1.72
C GLU A 158 -15.50 12.05 1.41
N ALA A 159 -16.57 12.28 0.66
CA ALA A 159 -17.48 11.22 0.22
C ALA A 159 -16.74 10.19 -0.65
N ILE A 160 -15.88 10.64 -1.57
CA ILE A 160 -15.04 9.76 -2.38
C ILE A 160 -14.08 8.93 -1.50
N GLN A 161 -13.43 9.54 -0.51
CA GLN A 161 -12.55 8.80 0.42
C GLN A 161 -13.29 7.73 1.19
N SER A 162 -14.51 8.04 1.65
CA SER A 162 -15.37 7.12 2.40
C SER A 162 -15.83 5.96 1.52
N GLU A 163 -16.40 6.28 0.36
CA GLU A 163 -16.92 5.27 -0.57
C GLU A 163 -15.81 4.39 -1.12
N LEU A 164 -14.65 4.95 -1.45
CA LEU A 164 -13.49 4.21 -1.93
C LEU A 164 -12.61 3.65 -0.79
N TYR A 165 -13.07 3.68 0.46
CA TYR A 165 -12.36 3.15 1.64
C TYR A 165 -10.86 3.54 1.68
N LEU A 166 -10.52 4.74 1.21
CA LEU A 166 -9.12 5.13 0.97
C LEU A 166 -8.33 5.23 2.27
N ARG A 167 -9.00 5.55 3.38
CA ARG A 167 -8.39 5.61 4.71
C ARG A 167 -8.06 4.22 5.23
N ASP A 168 -8.97 3.26 5.06
CA ASP A 168 -8.76 1.87 5.48
C ASP A 168 -7.65 1.21 4.68
N TRP A 169 -7.64 1.40 3.35
CA TRP A 169 -6.55 0.96 2.48
C TRP A 169 -5.22 1.52 2.93
N LYS A 170 -5.17 2.82 3.21
CA LYS A 170 -3.97 3.50 3.68
C LYS A 170 -3.47 2.94 5.01
N GLU A 171 -4.35 2.76 5.99
CA GLU A 171 -3.97 2.28 7.32
C GLU A 171 -3.49 0.82 7.28
N ASN A 172 -4.18 -0.04 6.52
CA ASN A 172 -3.76 -1.42 6.31
C ASN A 172 -2.38 -1.49 5.64
N LEU A 173 -2.18 -0.68 4.59
CA LEU A 173 -0.90 -0.61 3.87
C LEU A 173 0.23 -0.13 4.77
N ARG A 174 -0.03 0.89 5.61
CA ARG A 174 0.92 1.37 6.62
C ARG A 174 1.30 0.26 7.59
N SER A 175 0.33 -0.47 8.14
CA SER A 175 0.58 -1.59 9.05
C SER A 175 1.41 -2.70 8.38
N LYS A 176 1.08 -3.05 7.13
CA LYS A 176 1.88 -4.02 6.35
C LYS A 176 3.32 -3.55 6.12
N MET A 177 3.53 -2.26 5.84
CA MET A 177 4.86 -1.68 5.70
C MET A 177 5.67 -1.70 6.99
N GLU A 178 5.06 -1.36 8.13
CA GLU A 178 5.70 -1.44 9.45
C GLU A 178 6.11 -2.89 9.79
N ASN A 179 5.24 -3.86 9.48
CA ASN A 179 5.54 -5.28 9.64
C ASN A 179 6.69 -5.73 8.74
N LEU A 180 6.67 -5.34 7.46
CA LEU A 180 7.74 -5.62 6.52
C LEU A 180 9.07 -5.03 6.99
N GLU A 181 9.08 -3.80 7.49
CA GLU A 181 10.26 -3.17 8.10
C GLU A 181 10.80 -3.99 9.28
N SER A 182 9.93 -4.45 10.17
CA SER A 182 10.33 -5.32 11.30
C SER A 182 10.95 -6.63 10.83
N ILE A 183 10.38 -7.27 9.80
CA ILE A 183 10.91 -8.52 9.23
C ILE A 183 12.29 -8.29 8.60
N VAL A 184 12.42 -7.28 7.74
CA VAL A 184 13.70 -6.94 7.08
C VAL A 184 14.76 -6.57 8.11
N GLY A 185 14.39 -5.82 9.15
CA GLY A 185 15.26 -5.48 10.28
C GLY A 185 15.75 -6.73 11.02
N THR A 186 14.84 -7.63 11.38
CA THR A 186 15.17 -8.89 12.07
C THR A 186 16.10 -9.77 11.24
N ILE A 187 15.86 -9.86 9.93
CA ILE A 187 16.76 -10.57 9.00
C ILE A 187 18.14 -9.92 9.02
N ARG A 188 18.23 -8.60 8.83
CA ARG A 188 19.50 -7.88 8.80
C ARG A 188 20.29 -8.08 10.09
N ASP A 189 19.64 -7.97 11.24
CA ASP A 189 20.28 -8.09 12.54
C ASP A 189 20.78 -9.52 12.79
N ASN A 190 20.00 -10.55 12.41
CA ASN A 190 20.48 -11.93 12.50
C ASN A 190 21.71 -12.17 11.61
N PHE A 191 21.76 -11.54 10.43
CA PHE A 191 22.91 -11.60 9.53
C PHE A 191 24.16 -10.89 10.10
N SER A 192 24.03 -9.68 10.64
CA SER A 192 25.17 -8.97 11.25
C SER A 192 25.71 -9.74 12.46
N PHE A 193 24.84 -10.26 13.33
CA PHE A 193 25.24 -11.10 14.46
C PHE A 193 25.96 -12.38 14.02
N SER A 194 25.63 -12.95 12.85
CA SER A 194 26.32 -14.13 12.34
C SER A 194 27.75 -13.82 11.88
N LEU A 195 27.96 -12.67 11.22
CA LEU A 195 29.26 -12.23 10.73
C LEU A 195 30.19 -11.83 11.86
N GLU A 196 29.70 -11.07 12.85
CA GLU A 196 30.49 -10.70 14.03
C GLU A 196 30.94 -11.93 14.83
N ARG A 197 30.05 -12.91 15.01
CA ARG A 197 30.40 -14.19 15.64
C ARG A 197 31.44 -14.97 14.85
N PHE A 198 31.38 -14.93 13.52
CA PHE A 198 32.40 -15.56 12.68
C PHE A 198 33.77 -14.88 12.83
N TRP A 199 33.81 -13.55 12.77
CA TRP A 199 35.05 -12.77 12.97
C TRP A 199 35.64 -12.98 14.36
N GLY A 200 34.82 -12.98 15.41
CA GLY A 200 35.29 -13.27 16.78
C GLY A 200 35.84 -14.68 16.94
N ARG A 201 35.26 -15.69 16.27
CA ARG A 201 35.82 -17.06 16.23
C ARG A 201 37.15 -17.12 15.48
N PHE A 202 37.28 -16.36 14.40
CA PHE A 202 38.52 -16.29 13.64
C PHE A 202 39.64 -15.63 14.46
N GLU A 203 39.33 -14.53 15.15
CA GLU A 203 40.27 -13.86 16.05
C GLU A 203 40.72 -14.79 17.19
N MET A 204 39.78 -15.52 17.82
CA MET A 204 40.10 -16.53 18.82
C MET A 204 40.99 -17.65 18.26
N ALA A 205 40.74 -18.11 17.04
CA ALA A 205 41.58 -19.13 16.39
C ALA A 205 43.01 -18.61 16.14
N ILE A 206 43.17 -17.36 15.72
CA ILE A 206 44.48 -16.72 15.56
C ILE A 206 45.21 -16.64 16.91
N TYR A 207 44.54 -16.19 17.98
CA TYR A 207 45.15 -16.14 19.31
C TYR A 207 45.55 -17.54 19.80
N MET A 208 44.74 -18.57 19.54
CA MET A 208 45.08 -19.95 19.87
C MET A 208 46.34 -20.42 19.14
N ILE A 209 46.46 -20.14 17.84
CA ILE A 209 47.67 -20.46 17.06
C ILE A 209 48.89 -19.74 17.62
N MET A 210 48.76 -18.45 17.92
CA MET A 210 49.81 -17.64 18.54
C MET A 210 50.24 -18.20 19.91
N LEU A 211 49.28 -18.62 20.74
CA LEU A 211 49.52 -19.22 22.05
C LEU A 211 50.30 -20.53 21.92
N PHE A 212 49.89 -21.43 21.00
CA PHE A 212 50.60 -22.67 20.76
C PHE A 212 52.02 -22.43 20.23
N GLY A 213 52.21 -21.43 19.36
CA GLY A 213 53.52 -21.02 18.88
C GLY A 213 54.43 -20.54 20.01
N TYR A 214 53.90 -19.69 20.91
CA TYR A 214 54.65 -19.22 22.08
C TYR A 214 54.99 -20.36 23.05
N LEU A 215 54.03 -21.26 23.29
CA LEU A 215 54.23 -22.42 24.15
C LEU A 215 55.30 -23.36 23.58
N TYR A 216 55.29 -23.62 22.28
CA TYR A 216 56.35 -24.37 21.61
C TYR A 216 57.72 -23.71 21.79
N LEU A 217 57.81 -22.40 21.57
CA LEU A 217 59.05 -21.64 21.69
C LEU A 217 59.56 -21.62 23.13
N PHE A 218 58.67 -21.50 24.11
CA PHE A 218 58.98 -21.62 25.53
C PHE A 218 59.54 -23.00 25.91
N PHE A 219 58.96 -24.09 25.40
CA PHE A 219 59.47 -25.44 25.63
C PHE A 219 60.81 -25.68 24.93
N ALA A 220 61.03 -25.09 23.75
CA ALA A 220 62.32 -25.11 23.06
C ALA A 220 63.39 -24.36 23.87
N ASP A 221 63.07 -23.16 24.38
CA ASP A 221 63.97 -22.36 25.22
C ASP A 221 64.27 -22.99 26.58
N MET A 222 63.32 -23.74 27.16
CA MET A 222 63.55 -24.54 28.37
C MET A 222 64.44 -25.78 28.12
N GLY A 223 64.89 -26.01 26.89
CA GLY A 223 65.72 -27.17 26.53
C GLY A 223 64.96 -28.49 26.57
N TRP A 224 63.62 -28.44 26.57
CA TRP A 224 62.77 -29.63 26.53
C TRP A 224 62.58 -30.14 25.10
N ILE A 225 62.85 -29.29 24.10
CA ILE A 225 62.75 -29.60 22.68
C ILE A 225 64.06 -29.21 21.99
N GLY A 226 65.03 -30.14 21.99
CA GLY A 226 66.09 -30.25 20.97
C GLY A 226 67.46 -30.72 21.50
N PRO A 227 68.26 -31.47 20.70
CA PRO A 227 67.86 -32.59 19.82
C PRO A 227 67.39 -33.83 20.59
#